data_AF-A0A1F4VRM0-F1
#
_entry.id   AF-A0A1F4VRM0-F1
#
_cell.length_a   1.000
_cell.length_b   1.000
_cell.length_c   1.000
_cell.angle_alpha   90.00
_cell.angle_beta   90.00
_cell.angle_gamma   90.00
#
_symmetry.space_group_name_H-M   'P 1'
#
loop_
_entity.id
_entity.type
_entity.pdbx_description
1 polymer ?
#
loop_
_entity_poly.entity_id
_entity_poly.type
_entity_poly.pdbx_seq_one_letter_code
_entity_poly.pdbx_strand_id
1 'polypeptide(L)'
;MSFKTWVLGQNLVLPRKPLLLVFWGIAAFLVAIGAFALIFSYGALPPQVPLLFTAETGLAEKFWLMFVPVLAIFFLLANAAVSEFMLRKREDAAALFPAFLSILVSALLTWSLIRILRIFPLPGSSWEEMLYPLLLPFGGAVLLGFLITLATLLLARRLRLFDRPHGPYPEVRTIPRLGSLPLFLAFGTVALIFFPLDPALKGLLLGAGVLTIIQTVDDVRPLPFWIQGLGHLAAGAAVVWGGIKIDYIGNPLWPYLTPQYLKFEEVRFLSEVVTIGWIFALINVVDWLDGLDGLAAGIGTIAALAIVATSIIIGTPASALLGVILAGTLIGFLPLNAYPAKIYLGGGAFLLGYLLAVLSIFSGAKTGTAILILAIPIIDSFLVIISRLRAGKSPFVGDQKHLHHRLMQAGISHPKIVFIEWAVVAALAAAAIVLRGPAKFAAVGLVFLAALLVNRQLLRKVGSKDRTPPAPSS
;
A
#
# COMPACT_ATOMS: atom_id res chain seq x y z
N MET A 1 23.41 -28.18 10.04
CA MET A 1 22.11 -27.51 10.25
C MET A 1 21.47 -27.30 8.89
N SER A 2 20.28 -27.83 8.63
CA SER A 2 19.64 -27.75 7.30
C SER A 2 19.20 -26.31 7.01
N PHE A 3 19.33 -25.85 5.76
CA PHE A 3 18.79 -24.55 5.31
C PHE A 3 17.30 -24.41 5.67
N LYS A 4 16.56 -25.54 5.67
CA LYS A 4 15.17 -25.62 6.09
C LYS A 4 14.97 -25.33 7.59
N THR A 5 15.87 -25.82 8.45
CA THR A 5 15.83 -25.50 9.90
C THR A 5 16.35 -24.09 10.20
N TRP A 6 17.24 -23.53 9.37
CA TRP A 6 17.64 -22.12 9.47
C TRP A 6 16.49 -21.17 9.09
N VAL A 7 15.72 -21.46 8.04
CA VAL A 7 14.57 -20.64 7.60
C VAL A 7 13.36 -20.77 8.55
N LEU A 8 13.07 -21.98 9.05
CA LEU A 8 11.90 -22.22 9.92
C LEU A 8 12.09 -21.74 11.37
N GLY A 9 13.34 -21.63 11.85
CA GLY A 9 13.65 -21.21 13.22
C GLY A 9 13.72 -19.68 13.45
N GLN A 10 13.57 -18.87 12.39
CA GLN A 10 13.74 -17.42 12.49
C GLN A 10 12.45 -16.77 13.01
N ASN A 11 12.32 -16.56 14.32
CA ASN A 11 11.46 -15.49 14.84
C ASN A 11 12.05 -14.16 14.37
N LEU A 12 11.65 -13.67 13.18
CA LEU A 12 11.87 -12.29 12.80
C LEU A 12 11.26 -11.43 13.90
N VAL A 13 12.14 -10.79 14.67
CA VAL A 13 11.80 -9.85 15.71
C VAL A 13 11.29 -8.57 15.06
N LEU A 14 11.76 -8.09 13.90
CA LEU A 14 11.53 -6.72 13.42
C LEU A 14 11.89 -5.66 14.49
N PRO A 15 12.40 -4.50 14.10
CA PRO A 15 12.77 -3.51 15.09
C PRO A 15 11.56 -3.08 15.92
N ARG A 16 11.59 -3.34 17.23
CA ARG A 16 10.78 -2.59 18.21
C ARG A 16 11.10 -1.08 18.22
N LYS A 17 12.02 -0.64 17.35
CA LYS A 17 12.59 0.70 17.29
C LYS A 17 12.15 1.41 16.01
N PRO A 18 11.29 2.45 16.10
CA PRO A 18 10.77 3.16 14.93
C PRO A 18 11.87 3.79 14.06
N LEU A 19 13.03 4.11 14.63
CA LEU A 19 14.15 4.72 13.89
C LEU A 19 14.72 3.79 12.79
N LEU A 20 14.75 2.47 13.01
CA LEU A 20 15.23 1.52 12.00
C LEU A 20 14.26 1.42 10.82
N LEU A 21 12.96 1.47 11.08
CA LEU A 21 11.92 1.54 10.04
C LEU A 21 12.06 2.82 9.21
N VAL A 22 12.37 3.95 9.85
CA VAL A 22 12.64 5.21 9.14
C VAL A 22 13.84 5.04 8.20
N PHE A 23 14.96 4.46 8.67
CA PHE A 23 16.14 4.28 7.82
C PHE A 23 15.90 3.36 6.62
N TRP A 24 15.26 2.21 6.84
CA TRP A 24 14.90 1.32 5.74
C TRP A 24 13.86 1.93 4.81
N GLY A 25 12.92 2.72 5.34
CA GLY A 25 11.95 3.47 4.55
C GLY A 25 12.62 4.48 3.62
N ILE A 26 13.57 5.26 4.13
CA ILE A 26 14.37 6.20 3.33
C ILE A 26 15.18 5.45 2.26
N ALA A 27 15.86 4.37 2.64
CA ALA A 27 16.65 3.56 1.72
C ALA A 27 15.77 2.97 0.60
N ALA A 28 14.63 2.35 0.95
CA ALA A 28 13.66 1.82 0.00
C ALA A 28 13.11 2.92 -0.93
N PHE A 29 12.83 4.11 -0.41
CA PHE A 29 12.38 5.26 -1.19
C PHE A 29 13.43 5.70 -2.23
N LEU A 30 14.71 5.76 -1.84
CA LEU A 30 15.81 6.06 -2.77
C LEU A 30 15.89 5.01 -3.89
N VAL A 31 15.87 3.72 -3.53
CA VAL A 31 15.86 2.63 -4.52
C VAL A 31 14.67 2.76 -5.47
N ALA A 32 13.50 3.10 -4.94
CA ALA A 32 12.29 3.30 -5.75
C ALA A 32 12.45 4.47 -6.73
N ILE A 33 13.05 5.60 -6.30
CA ILE A 33 13.36 6.73 -7.20
C ILE A 33 14.28 6.30 -8.33
N GLY A 34 15.37 5.59 -8.01
CA GLY A 34 16.33 5.11 -9.01
C GLY A 34 15.68 4.15 -10.00
N ALA A 35 14.97 3.14 -9.50
CA ALA A 35 14.26 2.17 -10.32
C ALA A 35 13.25 2.85 -11.25
N PHE A 36 12.48 3.80 -10.71
CA PHE A 36 11.50 4.58 -11.47
C PHE A 36 12.17 5.37 -12.60
N ALA A 37 13.22 6.13 -12.29
CA ALA A 37 13.95 6.93 -13.27
C ALA A 37 14.50 6.07 -14.41
N LEU A 38 15.04 4.88 -14.09
CA LEU A 38 15.52 3.93 -15.07
C LEU A 38 14.39 3.39 -15.94
N ILE A 39 13.32 2.86 -15.36
CA ILE A 39 12.18 2.30 -16.11
C ILE A 39 11.63 3.34 -17.09
N PHE A 40 11.50 4.59 -16.65
CA PHE A 40 10.99 5.68 -17.46
C PHE A 40 11.92 6.04 -18.62
N SER A 41 13.23 6.08 -18.37
CA SER A 41 14.21 6.52 -19.35
C SER A 41 14.72 5.39 -20.26
N TYR A 42 14.51 4.12 -19.88
CA TYR A 42 15.12 2.95 -20.50
C TYR A 42 14.93 2.86 -22.02
N GLY A 43 13.74 3.27 -22.50
CA GLY A 43 13.40 3.26 -23.91
C GLY A 43 14.27 4.20 -24.75
N ALA A 44 14.64 5.36 -24.19
CA ALA A 44 15.42 6.37 -24.88
C ALA A 44 16.94 6.20 -24.72
N LEU A 45 17.38 5.31 -23.83
CA LEU A 45 18.80 5.03 -23.67
C LEU A 45 19.38 4.35 -24.93
N PRO A 46 20.60 4.75 -25.36
CA PRO A 46 21.31 4.05 -26.42
C PRO A 46 21.62 2.60 -26.02
N PRO A 47 21.94 1.70 -26.98
CA PRO A 47 22.26 0.31 -26.68
C PRO A 47 23.42 0.14 -25.70
N GLN A 48 24.38 1.07 -25.73
CA GLN A 48 25.54 1.10 -24.84
C GLN A 48 25.52 2.35 -23.98
N VAL A 49 25.71 2.17 -22.67
CA VAL A 49 25.65 3.20 -21.64
C VAL A 49 26.74 2.95 -20.60
N PRO A 50 27.24 3.97 -19.90
CA PRO A 50 28.10 3.76 -18.73
C PRO A 50 27.40 2.90 -17.69
N LEU A 51 28.17 2.13 -16.92
CA LEU A 51 27.66 1.28 -15.84
C LEU A 51 28.21 1.75 -14.50
N LEU A 52 27.33 1.92 -13.51
CA LEU A 52 27.69 2.43 -12.19
C LEU A 52 28.40 3.82 -12.27
N PHE A 53 29.59 3.94 -11.71
CA PHE A 53 30.37 5.18 -11.71
C PHE A 53 31.41 5.24 -12.83
N THR A 54 31.39 4.31 -13.79
CA THR A 54 32.30 4.38 -14.94
C THR A 54 32.06 5.67 -15.73
N ALA A 55 33.12 6.23 -16.31
CA ALA A 55 33.02 7.33 -17.25
C ALA A 55 32.56 6.81 -18.63
N GLU A 56 32.51 7.67 -19.65
CA GLU A 56 32.16 7.31 -21.03
C GLU A 56 33.02 6.17 -21.61
N THR A 57 34.16 5.86 -21.00
CA THR A 57 35.07 4.78 -21.41
C THR A 57 34.64 3.39 -20.95
N GLY A 58 33.78 3.28 -19.93
CA GLY A 58 33.30 1.99 -19.39
C GLY A 58 31.87 1.70 -19.81
N LEU A 59 31.63 1.52 -21.11
CA LEU A 59 30.32 1.22 -21.68
C LEU A 59 29.93 -0.24 -21.46
N ALA A 60 28.66 -0.46 -21.13
CA ALA A 60 28.02 -1.76 -21.06
C ALA A 60 26.68 -1.71 -21.81
N GLU A 61 26.13 -2.87 -22.15
CA GLU A 61 24.77 -2.93 -22.68
C GLU A 61 23.77 -2.34 -21.68
N LYS A 62 22.83 -1.51 -22.16
CA LYS A 62 21.83 -0.87 -21.30
C LYS A 62 20.99 -1.85 -20.47
N PHE A 63 20.90 -3.10 -20.91
CA PHE A 63 20.34 -4.22 -20.14
C PHE A 63 20.91 -4.30 -18.72
N TRP A 64 22.21 -4.07 -18.54
CA TRP A 64 22.88 -4.17 -17.24
C TRP A 64 22.41 -3.12 -16.23
N LEU A 65 21.86 -1.99 -16.67
CA LEU A 65 21.29 -0.99 -15.77
C LEU A 65 20.14 -1.54 -14.93
N MET A 66 19.37 -2.52 -15.45
CA MET A 66 18.26 -3.13 -14.72
C MET A 66 18.72 -3.90 -13.47
N PHE A 67 19.99 -4.28 -13.38
CA PHE A 67 20.55 -4.91 -12.18
C PHE A 67 20.86 -3.90 -11.07
N VAL A 68 20.98 -2.60 -11.37
CA VAL A 68 21.33 -1.60 -10.34
C VAL A 68 20.25 -1.51 -9.25
N PRO A 69 18.95 -1.38 -9.58
CA PRO A 69 17.89 -1.44 -8.56
C PRO A 69 17.81 -2.80 -7.85
N VAL A 70 18.02 -3.91 -8.57
CA VAL A 70 18.00 -5.27 -7.99
C VAL A 70 19.11 -5.42 -6.94
N LEU A 71 20.30 -4.92 -7.26
CA LEU A 71 21.45 -4.91 -6.36
C LEU A 71 21.18 -4.02 -5.13
N ALA A 72 20.54 -2.87 -5.32
CA ALA A 72 20.17 -2.00 -4.21
C ALA A 72 19.13 -2.65 -3.27
N ILE A 73 18.12 -3.33 -3.82
CA ILE A 73 17.17 -4.13 -3.05
C ILE A 73 17.89 -5.25 -2.29
N PHE A 74 18.82 -5.95 -2.95
CA PHE A 74 19.61 -7.00 -2.30
C PHE A 74 20.37 -6.46 -1.09
N PHE A 75 21.10 -5.34 -1.23
CA PHE A 75 21.82 -4.75 -0.11
C PHE A 75 20.90 -4.24 0.99
N LEU A 76 19.77 -3.62 0.64
CA LEU A 76 18.74 -3.22 1.60
C LEU A 76 18.27 -4.41 2.44
N LEU A 77 17.91 -5.52 1.80
CA LEU A 77 17.44 -6.72 2.49
C LEU A 77 18.53 -7.39 3.32
N ALA A 78 19.75 -7.48 2.79
CA ALA A 78 20.89 -8.03 3.49
C ALA A 78 21.22 -7.22 4.76
N ASN A 79 21.29 -5.90 4.64
CA ASN A 79 21.54 -5.00 5.76
C ASN A 79 20.41 -5.03 6.79
N ALA A 80 19.14 -5.07 6.34
CA ALA A 80 18.00 -5.25 7.23
C ALA A 80 18.11 -6.57 8.02
N ALA A 81 18.51 -7.67 7.37
CA ALA A 81 18.74 -8.95 8.04
C ALA A 81 19.90 -8.91 9.04
N VAL A 82 20.98 -8.16 8.77
CA VAL A 82 22.09 -7.96 9.72
C VAL A 82 21.65 -7.12 10.92
N SER A 83 20.97 -5.98 10.69
CA SER A 83 20.39 -5.17 11.77
C SER A 83 19.48 -5.99 12.67
N GLU A 84 18.65 -6.83 12.06
CA GLU A 84 17.74 -7.74 12.75
C GLU A 84 18.49 -8.79 13.59
N PHE A 85 19.58 -9.36 13.06
CA PHE A 85 20.45 -10.27 13.80
C PHE A 85 21.09 -9.58 15.03
N MET A 86 21.56 -8.33 14.89
CA MET A 86 22.13 -7.56 16.00
C MET A 86 21.11 -7.23 17.07
N LEU A 87 19.88 -6.89 16.69
CA LEU A 87 18.78 -6.68 17.63
C LEU A 87 18.49 -7.93 18.47
N ARG A 88 18.56 -9.12 17.87
CA ARG A 88 18.39 -10.38 18.61
C ARG A 88 19.49 -10.63 19.63
N LYS A 89 20.70 -10.13 19.38
CA LYS A 89 21.81 -10.14 20.35
C LYS A 89 21.71 -9.04 21.41
N ARG A 90 20.66 -8.21 21.39
CA ARG A 90 20.48 -7.02 22.24
C ARG A 90 21.54 -5.93 22.01
N GLU A 91 22.15 -5.90 20.83
CA GLU A 91 23.14 -4.88 20.44
C GLU A 91 22.47 -3.76 19.64
N ASP A 92 21.63 -2.99 20.32
CA ASP A 92 20.74 -2.01 19.68
C ASP A 92 21.47 -0.89 18.93
N ALA A 93 22.57 -0.38 19.50
CA ALA A 93 23.36 0.67 18.85
C ALA A 93 24.05 0.15 17.58
N ALA A 94 24.52 -1.10 17.61
CA ALA A 94 25.14 -1.74 16.45
C ALA A 94 24.13 -1.97 15.32
N ALA A 95 22.86 -2.26 15.63
CA ALA A 95 21.82 -2.44 14.64
C ALA A 95 21.53 -1.18 13.80
N LEU A 96 21.85 0.02 14.30
CA LEU A 96 21.70 1.27 13.56
C LEU A 96 22.69 1.39 12.40
N PHE A 97 23.88 0.79 12.53
CA PHE A 97 24.92 0.92 11.50
C PHE A 97 24.54 0.27 10.16
N PRO A 98 24.08 -1.01 10.09
CA PRO A 98 23.63 -1.58 8.81
C PRO A 98 22.39 -0.87 8.25
N ALA A 99 21.50 -0.35 9.10
CA ALA A 99 20.34 0.42 8.64
C ALA A 99 20.75 1.75 8.01
N PHE A 100 21.70 2.47 8.62
CA PHE A 100 22.31 3.65 8.00
C PHE A 100 23.07 3.29 6.71
N LEU A 101 23.81 2.17 6.71
CA LEU A 101 24.50 1.66 5.52
C LEU A 101 23.53 1.37 4.37
N SER A 102 22.30 0.95 4.69
CA SER A 102 21.23 0.76 3.69
C SER A 102 20.90 2.06 2.98
N ILE A 103 20.81 3.18 3.71
CA ILE A 103 20.60 4.51 3.11
C ILE A 103 21.78 4.86 2.22
N LEU A 104 23.00 4.73 2.73
CA LEU A 104 24.21 5.12 2.01
C LEU A 104 24.36 4.35 0.69
N VAL A 105 24.21 3.02 0.72
CA VAL A 105 24.30 2.17 -0.47
C VAL A 105 23.17 2.49 -1.46
N SER A 106 21.94 2.65 -0.95
CA SER A 106 20.79 3.00 -1.80
C SER A 106 20.97 4.38 -2.45
N ALA A 107 21.49 5.36 -1.72
CA ALA A 107 21.81 6.69 -2.22
C ALA A 107 22.88 6.63 -3.30
N LEU A 108 23.98 5.91 -3.08
CA LEU A 108 25.07 5.77 -4.05
C LEU A 108 24.61 5.10 -5.34
N LEU A 109 23.89 3.98 -5.26
CA LEU A 109 23.40 3.26 -6.44
C LEU A 109 22.34 4.07 -7.19
N THR A 110 21.45 4.75 -6.46
CA THR A 110 20.45 5.65 -7.06
C THR A 110 21.11 6.85 -7.73
N TRP A 111 22.11 7.46 -7.08
CA TRP A 111 22.85 8.60 -7.62
C TRP A 111 23.64 8.23 -8.86
N SER A 112 24.31 7.06 -8.85
CA SER A 112 24.98 6.51 -10.02
C SER A 112 24.00 6.36 -11.20
N LEU A 113 22.83 5.77 -10.95
CA LEU A 113 21.81 5.56 -11.96
C LEU A 113 21.32 6.90 -12.51
N ILE A 114 20.95 7.83 -11.64
CA ILE A 114 20.55 9.20 -11.98
C ILE A 114 21.61 9.89 -12.83
N ARG A 115 22.90 9.80 -12.45
CA ARG A 115 24.01 10.38 -13.22
C ARG A 115 24.06 9.84 -14.64
N ILE A 116 23.93 8.52 -14.83
CA ILE A 116 23.93 7.90 -16.16
C ILE A 116 22.74 8.41 -16.99
N LEU A 117 21.56 8.49 -16.38
CA LEU A 117 20.36 8.96 -17.05
C LEU A 117 20.45 10.44 -17.45
N ARG A 118 21.22 11.27 -16.73
CA ARG A 118 21.50 12.67 -17.09
C ARG A 118 22.38 12.84 -18.33
N ILE A 119 23.20 11.85 -18.66
CA ILE A 119 24.03 11.88 -19.87
C ILE A 119 23.15 11.75 -21.12
N PHE A 120 22.03 11.04 -21.00
CA PHE A 120 21.09 10.77 -22.08
C PHE A 120 19.69 11.31 -21.75
N PRO A 121 19.52 12.63 -21.63
CA PRO A 121 18.22 13.21 -21.30
C PRO A 121 17.21 12.90 -22.41
N LEU A 122 15.97 12.60 -22.00
CA LEU A 122 14.85 12.44 -22.92
C LEU A 122 14.60 13.73 -23.71
N PRO A 123 14.27 13.65 -25.02
CA PRO A 123 13.76 14.81 -25.73
C PRO A 123 12.42 15.25 -25.13
N GLY A 124 12.35 16.46 -24.57
CA GLY A 124 11.08 17.15 -24.22
C GLY A 124 10.75 17.34 -22.74
N SER A 125 11.46 16.73 -21.78
CA SER A 125 11.43 17.11 -20.35
C SER A 125 12.48 16.31 -19.57
N SER A 126 13.27 16.96 -18.72
CA SER A 126 14.12 16.24 -17.79
C SER A 126 13.24 15.56 -16.71
N TRP A 127 13.49 14.29 -16.37
CA TRP A 127 12.77 13.59 -15.29
C TRP A 127 12.87 14.34 -13.94
N GLU A 128 13.88 15.18 -13.81
CA GLU A 128 14.09 16.16 -12.75
C GLU A 128 12.96 17.17 -12.63
N GLU A 129 12.53 17.77 -13.73
CA GLU A 129 11.37 18.68 -13.76
C GLU A 129 10.08 17.98 -13.29
N MET A 130 9.99 16.66 -13.45
CA MET A 130 8.86 15.86 -12.95
C MET A 130 8.98 15.50 -11.46
N LEU A 131 10.18 15.20 -10.96
CA LEU A 131 10.39 14.74 -9.58
C LEU A 131 10.55 15.88 -8.58
N TYR A 132 11.22 16.98 -8.93
CA TYR A 132 11.44 18.10 -8.02
C TYR A 132 10.15 18.67 -7.41
N PRO A 133 9.05 18.84 -8.17
CA PRO A 133 7.78 19.30 -7.62
C PRO A 133 7.14 18.32 -6.62
N LEU A 134 7.53 17.03 -6.63
CA LEU A 134 6.98 16.00 -5.75
C LEU A 134 7.72 15.89 -4.42
N LEU A 135 9.00 16.30 -4.35
CA LEU A 135 9.83 16.13 -3.16
C LEU A 135 9.35 16.95 -1.96
N LEU A 136 9.01 18.23 -2.17
CA LEU A 136 8.57 19.10 -1.09
C LEU A 136 7.19 18.69 -0.53
N PRO A 137 6.16 18.39 -1.36
CA PRO A 137 4.90 17.80 -0.90
C PRO A 137 5.11 16.48 -0.16
N PHE A 138 5.97 15.60 -0.67
CA PHE A 138 6.28 14.33 -0.02
C PHE A 138 6.89 14.53 1.37
N GLY A 139 7.95 15.35 1.47
CA GLY A 139 8.60 15.66 2.75
C GLY A 139 7.66 16.34 3.75
N GLY A 140 6.85 17.29 3.27
CA GLY A 140 5.82 17.94 4.07
C GLY A 140 4.77 16.95 4.59
N ALA A 141 4.32 16.02 3.75
CA ALA A 141 3.36 14.98 4.14
C ALA A 141 3.93 13.96 5.12
N VAL A 142 5.21 13.56 4.96
CA VAL A 142 5.89 12.69 5.95
C VAL A 142 5.99 13.39 7.30
N LEU A 143 6.42 14.66 7.31
CA LEU A 143 6.57 15.42 8.54
C LEU A 143 5.23 15.65 9.23
N LEU A 144 4.23 16.18 8.51
CA LEU A 144 2.90 16.42 9.08
C LEU A 144 2.19 15.12 9.46
N GLY A 145 2.32 14.07 8.65
CA GLY A 145 1.83 12.73 8.97
C GLY A 145 2.36 12.25 10.31
N PHE A 146 3.68 12.36 10.54
CA PHE A 146 4.29 11.98 11.81
C PHE A 146 3.84 12.87 12.98
N LEU A 147 3.94 14.20 12.83
CA LEU A 147 3.63 15.15 13.90
C LEU A 147 2.16 15.09 14.32
N ILE A 148 1.23 15.01 13.37
CA ILE A 148 -0.20 14.93 13.66
C ILE A 148 -0.56 13.57 14.25
N THR A 149 0.06 12.48 13.79
CA THR A 149 -0.13 11.15 14.40
C THR A 149 0.36 11.14 15.85
N LEU A 150 1.52 11.76 16.12
CA LEU A 150 2.04 11.89 17.47
C LEU A 150 1.12 12.75 18.35
N ALA A 151 0.65 13.89 17.85
CA ALA A 151 -0.30 14.74 18.56
C ALA A 151 -1.62 14.01 18.87
N THR A 152 -2.15 13.26 17.90
CA THR A 152 -3.36 12.45 18.06
C THR A 152 -3.16 11.38 19.12
N LEU A 153 -2.02 10.68 19.12
CA LEU A 153 -1.67 9.70 20.14
C LEU A 153 -1.61 10.32 21.55
N LEU A 154 -0.96 11.48 21.69
CA LEU A 154 -0.86 12.18 22.98
C LEU A 154 -2.24 12.64 23.49
N LEU A 155 -3.07 13.18 22.59
CA LEU A 155 -4.42 13.61 22.91
C LEU A 155 -5.29 12.42 23.31
N ALA A 156 -5.25 11.33 22.57
CA ALA A 156 -6.02 10.12 22.85
C ALA A 156 -5.67 9.53 24.22
N ARG A 157 -4.39 9.53 24.59
CA ARG A 157 -3.94 9.10 25.93
C ARG A 157 -4.45 10.02 27.03
N ARG A 158 -4.42 11.35 26.81
CA ARG A 158 -4.93 12.35 27.77
C ARG A 158 -6.44 12.21 27.98
N LEU A 159 -7.19 11.97 26.91
CA LEU A 159 -8.64 11.81 26.93
C LEU A 159 -9.10 10.38 27.24
N ARG A 160 -8.17 9.43 27.41
CA ARG A 160 -8.43 8.00 27.63
C ARG A 160 -9.31 7.36 26.54
N LEU A 161 -9.14 7.81 25.30
CA LEU A 161 -9.79 7.27 24.11
C LEU A 161 -9.05 6.00 23.65
N PHE A 162 -9.22 4.93 24.42
CA PHE A 162 -8.65 3.62 24.13
C PHE A 162 -9.69 2.72 23.47
N ASP A 163 -9.22 1.85 22.57
CA ASP A 163 -10.03 0.77 22.05
C ASP A 163 -10.53 -0.11 23.21
N ARG A 164 -11.85 -0.31 23.27
CA ARG A 164 -12.45 -1.33 24.13
C ARG A 164 -12.49 -2.60 23.29
N PRO A 165 -12.03 -3.76 23.79
CA PRO A 165 -12.00 -4.96 22.97
C PRO A 165 -13.42 -5.32 22.49
N HIS A 166 -13.66 -5.19 21.19
CA HIS A 166 -14.88 -5.67 20.53
C HIS A 166 -14.51 -6.90 19.69
N GLY A 167 -14.67 -8.11 20.26
CA GLY A 167 -14.47 -9.36 19.54
C GLY A 167 -13.47 -10.32 20.19
N PRO A 168 -13.29 -11.52 19.61
CA PRO A 168 -12.49 -12.61 20.19
C PRO A 168 -10.99 -12.42 19.94
N TYR A 169 -10.44 -11.27 20.34
CA TYR A 169 -9.01 -10.98 20.21
C TYR A 169 -8.23 -11.57 21.40
N PRO A 170 -7.12 -12.31 21.19
CA PRO A 170 -6.40 -13.02 22.26
C PRO A 170 -5.68 -12.15 23.29
N GLU A 171 -5.32 -10.91 22.95
CA GLU A 171 -4.64 -9.95 23.85
C GLU A 171 -5.32 -8.58 23.79
N VAL A 172 -5.77 -8.09 24.95
CA VAL A 172 -6.37 -6.75 25.06
C VAL A 172 -5.25 -5.73 25.24
N ARG A 173 -4.91 -5.00 24.17
CA ARG A 173 -4.00 -3.84 24.24
C ARG A 173 -4.81 -2.56 24.17
N THR A 174 -4.69 -1.70 25.18
CA THR A 174 -5.35 -0.39 25.22
C THR A 174 -4.64 0.60 24.29
N ILE A 175 -4.88 0.46 22.99
CA ILE A 175 -4.29 1.29 21.93
C ILE A 175 -5.42 2.15 21.32
N PRO A 176 -5.21 3.47 21.12
CA PRO A 176 -6.21 4.31 20.45
C PRO A 176 -6.45 3.89 18.99
N ARG A 177 -7.71 3.86 18.55
CA ARG A 177 -8.14 3.71 17.15
C ARG A 177 -8.57 5.07 16.62
N LEU A 178 -7.64 5.92 16.19
CA LEU A 178 -7.97 7.27 15.71
C LEU A 178 -7.14 7.63 14.48
N GLY A 179 -6.87 6.66 13.61
CA GLY A 179 -6.02 6.85 12.43
C GLY A 179 -6.65 7.72 11.33
N SER A 180 -7.98 7.87 11.31
CA SER A 180 -8.66 8.73 10.33
C SER A 180 -8.25 10.21 10.44
N LEU A 181 -8.13 10.74 11.67
CA LEU A 181 -7.75 12.12 11.93
C LEU A 181 -6.35 12.50 11.38
N PRO A 182 -5.25 11.81 11.74
CA PRO A 182 -3.94 12.17 11.23
C PRO A 182 -3.83 11.98 9.72
N LEU A 183 -4.47 10.96 9.14
CA LEU A 183 -4.50 10.78 7.69
C LEU A 183 -5.20 11.95 7.00
N PHE A 184 -6.40 12.33 7.45
CA PHE A 184 -7.16 13.43 6.85
C PHE A 184 -6.46 14.77 6.99
N LEU A 185 -6.02 15.11 8.21
CA LEU A 185 -5.41 16.40 8.49
C LEU A 185 -4.07 16.56 7.77
N ALA A 186 -3.21 15.52 7.75
CA ALA A 186 -1.94 15.59 7.05
C ALA A 186 -2.14 15.65 5.52
N PHE A 187 -2.93 14.72 4.95
CA PHE A 187 -3.20 14.68 3.52
C PHE A 187 -3.88 15.97 3.06
N GLY A 188 -4.95 16.39 3.74
CA GLY A 188 -5.73 17.57 3.40
C GLY A 188 -4.94 18.85 3.50
N THR A 189 -4.15 19.04 4.56
CA THR A 189 -3.31 20.25 4.73
C THR A 189 -2.28 20.36 3.61
N VAL A 190 -1.54 19.28 3.32
CA VAL A 190 -0.54 19.30 2.26
C VAL A 190 -1.18 19.46 0.88
N ALA A 191 -2.32 18.79 0.63
CA ALA A 191 -3.06 18.96 -0.62
C ALA A 191 -3.50 20.41 -0.81
N LEU A 192 -4.01 21.10 0.22
CA LEU A 192 -4.42 22.50 0.13
C LEU A 192 -3.25 23.48 -0.08
N ILE A 193 -2.04 23.14 0.38
CA ILE A 193 -0.83 23.96 0.18
C ILE A 193 -0.36 23.87 -1.28
N PHE A 194 -0.38 22.67 -1.87
CA PHE A 194 0.23 22.39 -3.17
C PHE A 194 -0.77 22.26 -4.33
N PHE A 195 -2.07 22.26 -4.05
CA PHE A 195 -3.11 22.05 -5.05
C PHE A 195 -4.19 23.14 -4.95
N PRO A 196 -4.60 23.76 -6.08
CA PRO A 196 -5.70 24.71 -6.08
C PRO A 196 -7.01 24.03 -5.69
N LEU A 197 -7.86 24.74 -4.96
CA LEU A 197 -9.16 24.22 -4.52
C LEU A 197 -10.20 24.26 -5.66
N ASP A 198 -9.99 23.40 -6.66
CA ASP A 198 -10.90 23.17 -7.79
C ASP A 198 -12.08 22.25 -7.40
N PRO A 199 -13.10 22.06 -8.26
CA PRO A 199 -14.24 21.20 -7.94
C PRO A 199 -13.85 19.76 -7.59
N ALA A 200 -12.83 19.22 -8.26
CA ALA A 200 -12.38 17.85 -8.05
C ALA A 200 -11.74 17.67 -6.67
N LEU A 201 -10.84 18.57 -6.26
CA LEU A 201 -10.26 18.58 -4.93
C LEU A 201 -11.31 18.86 -3.85
N LYS A 202 -12.28 19.76 -4.11
CA LYS A 202 -13.41 19.98 -3.19
C LYS A 202 -14.19 18.69 -2.98
N GLY A 203 -14.58 17.99 -4.04
CA GLY A 203 -15.28 16.71 -3.94
C GLY A 203 -14.47 15.66 -3.18
N LEU A 204 -13.18 15.54 -3.48
CA LEU A 204 -12.25 14.65 -2.79
C LEU A 204 -12.19 14.94 -1.28
N LEU A 205 -11.94 16.20 -0.89
CA LEU A 205 -11.77 16.59 0.52
C LEU A 205 -13.09 16.56 1.29
N LEU A 206 -14.22 16.89 0.64
CA LEU A 206 -15.54 16.77 1.24
C LEU A 206 -15.87 15.30 1.56
N GLY A 207 -15.67 14.38 0.61
CA GLY A 207 -15.88 12.96 0.85
C GLY A 207 -14.93 12.39 1.91
N ALA A 208 -13.66 12.79 1.89
CA ALA A 208 -12.68 12.44 2.91
C ALA A 208 -13.09 12.95 4.31
N GLY A 209 -13.60 14.19 4.39
CA GLY A 209 -14.09 14.79 5.63
C GLY A 209 -15.31 14.06 6.19
N VAL A 210 -16.28 13.71 5.33
CA VAL A 210 -17.47 12.92 5.71
C VAL A 210 -17.05 11.58 6.32
N LEU A 211 -16.15 10.83 5.66
CA LEU A 211 -15.65 9.57 6.20
C LEU A 211 -14.90 9.77 7.51
N THR A 212 -14.04 10.79 7.60
CA THR A 212 -13.27 11.08 8.81
C THR A 212 -14.19 11.35 10.00
N ILE A 213 -15.26 12.12 9.81
CA ILE A 213 -16.24 12.41 10.87
C ILE A 213 -16.95 11.13 11.29
N ILE A 214 -17.56 10.40 10.34
CA ILE A 214 -18.33 9.18 10.64
C ILE A 214 -17.46 8.17 11.37
N GLN A 215 -16.22 7.98 10.91
CA GLN A 215 -15.30 7.01 11.46
C GLN A 215 -14.70 7.42 12.80
N THR A 216 -14.38 8.70 12.99
CA THR A 216 -13.96 9.19 14.31
C THR A 216 -15.08 9.02 15.34
N VAL A 217 -16.34 9.20 14.94
CA VAL A 217 -17.49 8.93 15.80
C VAL A 217 -17.60 7.43 16.08
N ASP A 218 -17.49 6.56 15.07
CA ASP A 218 -17.53 5.09 15.21
C ASP A 218 -16.45 4.56 16.16
N ASP A 219 -15.22 5.05 16.01
CA ASP A 219 -14.05 4.70 16.83
C ASP A 219 -14.26 5.05 18.33
N VAL A 220 -15.07 6.07 18.63
CA VAL A 220 -15.40 6.49 20.01
C VAL A 220 -16.71 5.86 20.49
N ARG A 221 -17.68 5.67 19.59
CA ARG A 221 -19.03 5.16 19.83
C ARG A 221 -19.46 4.32 18.62
N PRO A 222 -19.53 2.98 18.75
CA PRO A 222 -19.87 2.11 17.65
C PRO A 222 -21.18 2.53 16.95
N LEU A 223 -21.09 2.76 15.65
CA LEU A 223 -22.21 3.06 14.79
C LEU A 223 -22.71 1.77 14.11
N PRO A 224 -24.02 1.67 13.81
CA PRO A 224 -24.53 0.57 13.03
C PRO A 224 -24.00 0.63 11.59
N PHE A 225 -23.77 -0.55 11.00
CA PHE A 225 -23.17 -0.73 9.66
C PHE A 225 -23.86 0.09 8.55
N TRP A 226 -25.16 0.36 8.66
CA TRP A 226 -25.89 1.15 7.67
C TRP A 226 -25.51 2.63 7.71
N ILE A 227 -25.17 3.21 8.87
CA ILE A 227 -24.66 4.59 8.96
C ILE A 227 -23.29 4.68 8.32
N GLN A 228 -22.42 3.71 8.61
CA GLN A 228 -21.10 3.61 7.99
C GLN A 228 -21.23 3.51 6.46
N GLY A 229 -22.13 2.65 5.96
CA GLY A 229 -22.43 2.50 4.54
C GLY A 229 -23.01 3.77 3.89
N LEU A 230 -23.88 4.51 4.58
CA LEU A 230 -24.36 5.82 4.12
C LEU A 230 -23.20 6.82 3.99
N GLY A 231 -22.22 6.75 4.90
CA GLY A 231 -20.97 7.52 4.80
C GLY A 231 -20.20 7.24 3.52
N HIS A 232 -20.10 5.98 3.10
CA HIS A 232 -19.44 5.61 1.84
C HIS A 232 -20.19 6.18 0.63
N LEU A 233 -21.53 6.07 0.63
CA LEU A 233 -22.36 6.60 -0.44
C LEU A 233 -22.26 8.13 -0.52
N ALA A 234 -22.29 8.82 0.61
CA ALA A 234 -22.11 10.27 0.69
C ALA A 234 -20.72 10.70 0.20
N ALA A 235 -19.66 9.97 0.59
CA ALA A 235 -18.32 10.25 0.11
C ALA A 235 -18.17 10.03 -1.40
N GLY A 236 -18.74 8.94 -1.94
CA GLY A 236 -18.80 8.71 -3.38
C GLY A 236 -19.59 9.78 -4.13
N ALA A 237 -20.72 10.22 -3.57
CA ALA A 237 -21.53 11.29 -4.14
C ALA A 237 -20.78 12.64 -4.15
N ALA A 238 -20.00 12.96 -3.12
CA ALA A 238 -19.17 14.16 -3.07
C ALA A 238 -18.09 14.16 -4.18
N VAL A 239 -17.48 13.01 -4.45
CA VAL A 239 -16.51 12.82 -5.54
C VAL A 239 -17.16 13.03 -6.91
N VAL A 240 -18.33 12.42 -7.12
CA VAL A 240 -19.13 12.58 -8.35
C VAL A 240 -19.57 14.04 -8.54
N TRP A 241 -19.98 14.72 -7.48
CA TRP A 241 -20.33 16.15 -7.50
C TRP A 241 -19.12 17.02 -7.86
N GLY A 242 -17.92 16.65 -7.41
CA GLY A 242 -16.66 17.27 -7.83
C GLY A 242 -16.27 17.00 -9.28
N GLY A 243 -17.06 16.22 -10.03
CA GLY A 243 -16.83 15.91 -11.44
C GLY A 243 -15.94 14.69 -11.70
N ILE A 244 -15.56 13.94 -10.66
CA ILE A 244 -14.71 12.77 -10.81
C ILE A 244 -15.60 11.55 -11.09
N LYS A 245 -15.44 10.95 -12.27
CA LYS A 245 -16.22 9.79 -12.71
C LYS A 245 -15.36 8.76 -13.43
N ILE A 246 -15.79 7.52 -13.37
CA ILE A 246 -15.30 6.43 -14.21
C ILE A 246 -16.16 6.44 -15.47
N ASP A 247 -15.66 7.04 -16.54
CA ASP A 247 -16.39 7.15 -17.80
C ASP A 247 -16.19 5.96 -18.74
N TYR A 248 -15.12 5.19 -18.52
CA TYR A 248 -14.86 3.95 -19.25
C TYR A 248 -13.91 3.05 -18.46
N ILE A 249 -13.89 1.77 -18.83
CA ILE A 249 -12.90 0.79 -18.38
C ILE A 249 -12.23 0.11 -19.59
N GLY A 250 -11.00 -0.36 -19.41
CA GLY A 250 -10.31 -1.15 -20.43
C GLY A 250 -11.01 -2.50 -20.62
N ASN A 251 -11.28 -2.89 -21.88
CA ASN A 251 -11.83 -4.20 -22.18
C ASN A 251 -10.76 -5.28 -21.85
N PRO A 252 -11.03 -6.20 -20.90
CA PRO A 252 -10.07 -7.24 -20.53
C PRO A 252 -9.74 -8.22 -21.66
N LEU A 253 -10.59 -8.27 -22.68
CA LEU A 253 -10.46 -9.18 -23.82
C LEU A 253 -9.82 -8.49 -25.04
N TRP A 254 -9.45 -7.22 -24.95
CA TRP A 254 -8.70 -6.53 -26.01
C TRP A 254 -7.25 -7.04 -26.09
N PRO A 255 -6.68 -7.37 -27.27
CA PRO A 255 -7.19 -7.08 -28.62
C PRO A 255 -8.02 -8.19 -29.28
N TYR A 256 -8.31 -9.28 -28.55
CA TYR A 256 -9.07 -10.41 -29.09
C TYR A 256 -10.55 -10.07 -29.35
N LEU A 257 -11.13 -9.14 -28.58
CA LEU A 257 -12.49 -8.64 -28.77
C LEU A 257 -12.52 -7.11 -28.75
N THR A 258 -13.14 -6.52 -29.78
CA THR A 258 -13.46 -5.09 -29.84
C THR A 258 -14.72 -4.78 -29.02
N PRO A 259 -14.89 -3.54 -28.51
CA PRO A 259 -13.98 -2.39 -28.54
C PRO A 259 -12.86 -2.47 -27.49
N GLN A 260 -11.82 -1.63 -27.62
CA GLN A 260 -10.71 -1.55 -26.63
C GLN A 260 -11.18 -1.06 -25.24
N TYR A 261 -12.23 -0.24 -25.20
CA TYR A 261 -12.76 0.36 -23.98
C TYR A 261 -14.27 0.15 -23.91
N LEU A 262 -14.77 -0.18 -22.73
CA LEU A 262 -16.19 -0.18 -22.41
C LEU A 262 -16.55 1.20 -21.86
N LYS A 263 -17.26 2.01 -22.66
CA LYS A 263 -17.66 3.37 -22.30
C LYS A 263 -19.01 3.36 -21.59
N PHE A 264 -19.14 4.19 -20.56
CA PHE A 264 -20.36 4.31 -19.74
C PHE A 264 -21.12 5.62 -19.99
N GLU A 265 -20.48 6.61 -20.61
CA GLU A 265 -21.06 7.93 -20.92
C GLU A 265 -22.36 7.84 -21.72
N GLU A 266 -22.54 6.79 -22.53
CA GLU A 266 -23.72 6.57 -23.36
C GLU A 266 -24.96 6.16 -22.53
N VAL A 267 -24.77 5.69 -21.29
CA VAL A 267 -25.85 5.26 -20.40
C VAL A 267 -25.98 6.24 -19.24
N ARG A 268 -27.12 6.92 -19.18
CA ARG A 268 -27.41 7.93 -18.15
C ARG A 268 -27.18 7.36 -16.75
N PHE A 269 -26.38 8.08 -15.95
CA PHE A 269 -26.02 7.74 -14.56
C PHE A 269 -25.11 6.52 -14.36
N LEU A 270 -24.73 5.79 -15.40
CA LEU A 270 -23.93 4.57 -15.23
C LEU A 270 -22.52 4.89 -14.73
N SER A 271 -21.87 5.94 -15.26
CA SER A 271 -20.56 6.39 -14.79
C SER A 271 -20.58 6.73 -13.29
N GLU A 272 -21.62 7.42 -12.81
CA GLU A 272 -21.79 7.81 -11.42
C GLU A 272 -21.99 6.58 -10.52
N VAL A 273 -22.87 5.65 -10.91
CA VAL A 273 -23.13 4.42 -10.16
C VAL A 273 -21.88 3.55 -10.08
N VAL A 274 -21.15 3.40 -11.18
CA VAL A 274 -19.90 2.63 -11.23
C VAL A 274 -18.83 3.31 -10.36
N THR A 275 -18.75 4.63 -10.36
CA THR A 275 -17.81 5.40 -9.53
C THR A 275 -18.09 5.20 -8.04
N ILE A 276 -19.35 5.40 -7.63
CA ILE A 276 -19.76 5.22 -6.22
C ILE A 276 -19.56 3.77 -5.80
N GLY A 277 -19.92 2.80 -6.65
CA GLY A 277 -19.74 1.38 -6.41
C GLY A 277 -18.26 0.99 -6.25
N TRP A 278 -17.38 1.54 -7.10
CA TRP A 278 -15.93 1.33 -7.01
C TRP A 278 -15.36 1.86 -5.69
N ILE A 279 -15.71 3.10 -5.33
CA ILE A 279 -15.29 3.73 -4.07
C ILE A 279 -15.80 2.91 -2.88
N PHE A 280 -17.09 2.54 -2.89
CA PHE A 280 -17.70 1.73 -1.84
C PHE A 280 -16.99 0.39 -1.68
N ALA A 281 -16.71 -0.32 -2.78
CA ALA A 281 -16.04 -1.60 -2.76
C ALA A 281 -14.61 -1.47 -2.18
N LEU A 282 -13.84 -0.49 -2.64
CA LEU A 282 -12.45 -0.31 -2.19
C LEU A 282 -12.34 0.14 -0.74
N ILE A 283 -13.29 0.93 -0.24
CA ILE A 283 -13.39 1.25 1.19
C ILE A 283 -13.50 -0.05 2.01
N ASN A 284 -14.43 -0.94 1.67
CA ASN A 284 -14.64 -2.20 2.40
C ASN A 284 -13.45 -3.17 2.25
N VAL A 285 -12.83 -3.23 1.07
CA VAL A 285 -11.65 -4.07 0.83
C VAL A 285 -10.48 -3.65 1.73
N VAL A 286 -10.25 -2.35 1.90
CA VAL A 286 -9.17 -1.85 2.75
C VAL A 286 -9.53 -1.93 4.23
N ASP A 287 -10.79 -1.76 4.60
CA ASP A 287 -11.26 -2.03 5.96
C ASP A 287 -10.96 -3.47 6.40
N TRP A 288 -11.33 -4.46 5.58
CA TRP A 288 -11.03 -5.87 5.87
C TRP A 288 -9.54 -6.21 5.85
N LEU A 289 -8.71 -5.37 5.22
CA LEU A 289 -7.27 -5.51 5.24
C LEU A 289 -6.65 -5.05 6.58
N ASP A 290 -7.31 -4.16 7.33
CA ASP A 290 -6.82 -3.58 8.59
C ASP A 290 -6.97 -4.55 9.79
N GLY A 291 -6.48 -5.79 9.62
CA GLY A 291 -6.51 -6.82 10.65
C GLY A 291 -5.22 -6.97 11.46
N LEU A 292 -4.14 -6.29 11.07
CA LEU A 292 -2.80 -6.38 11.67
C LEU A 292 -2.08 -5.02 11.70
N ASP A 293 -1.31 -4.78 12.76
CA ASP A 293 -0.48 -3.59 13.00
C ASP A 293 0.43 -3.29 11.79
N GLY A 294 0.21 -2.15 11.13
CA GLY A 294 0.99 -1.70 9.97
C GLY A 294 0.55 -2.30 8.62
N LEU A 295 -0.32 -3.31 8.59
CA LEU A 295 -0.65 -4.03 7.35
C LEU A 295 -1.28 -3.11 6.30
N ALA A 296 -2.44 -2.52 6.63
CA ALA A 296 -3.18 -1.66 5.72
C ALA A 296 -2.40 -0.39 5.35
N ALA A 297 -1.75 0.27 6.31
CA ALA A 297 -0.95 1.47 6.06
C ALA A 297 0.25 1.20 5.13
N GLY A 298 0.93 0.06 5.29
CA GLY A 298 2.04 -0.32 4.42
C GLY A 298 1.61 -0.70 3.01
N ILE A 299 0.55 -1.51 2.88
CA ILE A 299 -0.05 -1.82 1.56
C ILE A 299 -0.55 -0.54 0.88
N GLY A 300 -1.20 0.35 1.64
CA GLY A 300 -1.62 1.65 1.14
C GLY A 300 -0.48 2.53 0.66
N THR A 301 0.67 2.50 1.34
CA THR A 301 1.89 3.21 0.92
C THR A 301 2.39 2.67 -0.42
N ILE A 302 2.49 1.34 -0.55
CA ILE A 302 2.92 0.69 -1.80
C ILE A 302 1.95 1.03 -2.94
N ALA A 303 0.64 0.97 -2.67
CA ALA A 303 -0.39 1.28 -3.66
C ALA A 303 -0.33 2.76 -4.08
N ALA A 304 -0.17 3.69 -3.14
CA ALA A 304 -0.01 5.11 -3.43
C ALA A 304 1.24 5.38 -4.29
N LEU A 305 2.39 4.77 -3.98
CA LEU A 305 3.61 4.89 -4.80
C LEU A 305 3.44 4.29 -6.20
N ALA A 306 2.69 3.19 -6.33
CA ALA A 306 2.38 2.61 -7.64
C ALA A 306 1.46 3.52 -8.47
N ILE A 307 0.51 4.21 -7.81
CA ILE A 307 -0.31 5.25 -8.43
C ILE A 307 0.57 6.42 -8.87
N VAL A 308 1.53 6.88 -8.05
CA VAL A 308 2.49 7.94 -8.45
C VAL A 308 3.25 7.53 -9.70
N ALA A 309 3.87 6.34 -9.70
CA ALA A 309 4.63 5.85 -10.85
C ALA A 309 3.75 5.77 -12.11
N THR A 310 2.55 5.20 -11.99
CA THR A 310 1.60 5.08 -13.10
C THR A 310 1.15 6.46 -13.61
N SER A 311 0.91 7.41 -12.70
CA SER A 311 0.49 8.77 -13.02
C SER A 311 1.56 9.54 -13.78
N ILE A 312 2.83 9.36 -13.42
CA ILE A 312 3.95 9.97 -14.14
C ILE A 312 4.06 9.36 -15.55
N ILE A 313 3.91 8.04 -15.68
CA ILE A 313 3.95 7.35 -16.99
C ILE A 313 2.81 7.79 -17.91
N ILE A 314 1.61 7.98 -17.37
CA ILE A 314 0.42 8.36 -18.14
C ILE A 314 0.38 9.88 -18.40
N GLY A 315 1.15 10.67 -17.65
CA GLY A 315 1.17 12.13 -17.78
C GLY A 315 0.03 12.82 -17.04
N THR A 316 -0.38 12.27 -15.87
CA THR A 316 -1.38 12.87 -14.98
C THR A 316 -0.70 13.44 -13.73
N PRO A 317 -0.07 14.63 -13.80
CA PRO A 317 0.75 15.17 -12.71
C PRO A 317 -0.05 15.45 -11.43
N ALA A 318 -1.33 15.82 -11.56
CA ALA A 318 -2.21 16.01 -10.41
C ALA A 318 -2.36 14.73 -9.56
N SER A 319 -2.57 13.59 -10.22
CA SER A 319 -2.67 12.27 -9.60
C SER A 319 -1.36 11.85 -8.94
N ALA A 320 -0.22 12.17 -9.59
CA ALA A 320 1.11 11.90 -9.03
C ALA A 320 1.35 12.73 -7.76
N LEU A 321 0.97 14.02 -7.77
CA LEU A 321 1.10 14.91 -6.62
C LEU A 321 0.23 14.44 -5.45
N LEU A 322 -1.06 14.16 -5.66
CA LEU A 322 -1.91 13.66 -4.59
C LEU A 322 -1.49 12.26 -4.10
N GLY A 323 -1.02 11.40 -5.00
CA GLY A 323 -0.46 10.08 -4.66
C GLY A 323 0.79 10.18 -3.78
N VAL A 324 1.70 11.11 -4.07
CA VAL A 324 2.93 11.28 -3.29
C VAL A 324 2.62 11.86 -1.90
N ILE A 325 1.61 12.74 -1.79
CA ILE A 325 1.11 13.26 -0.52
C ILE A 325 0.50 12.14 0.32
N LEU A 326 -0.30 11.25 -0.27
CA LEU A 326 -0.84 10.08 0.42
C LEU A 326 0.28 9.14 0.89
N ALA A 327 1.23 8.81 0.02
CA ALA A 327 2.37 7.97 0.37
C ALA A 327 3.17 8.58 1.52
N GLY A 328 3.48 9.88 1.47
CA GLY A 328 4.17 10.59 2.54
C GLY A 328 3.40 10.58 3.86
N THR A 329 2.09 10.83 3.81
CA THR A 329 1.21 10.79 4.98
C THR A 329 1.24 9.42 5.68
N LEU A 330 1.15 8.33 4.90
CA LEU A 330 1.19 6.96 5.43
C LEU A 330 2.57 6.58 5.97
N ILE A 331 3.65 7.01 5.31
CA ILE A 331 5.02 6.85 5.81
C ILE A 331 5.22 7.61 7.12
N GLY A 332 4.62 8.79 7.29
CA GLY A 332 4.62 9.52 8.56
C GLY A 332 3.82 8.83 9.66
N PHE A 333 2.73 8.13 9.32
CA PHE A 333 1.87 7.39 10.23
C PHE A 333 2.48 6.05 10.69
N LEU A 334 3.14 5.32 9.79
CA LEU A 334 3.68 3.97 9.99
C LEU A 334 4.57 3.79 11.23
N PRO A 335 5.48 4.71 11.61
CA PRO A 335 6.33 4.55 12.80
C PRO A 335 5.56 4.38 14.12
N LEU A 336 4.32 4.86 14.19
CA LEU A 336 3.45 4.72 15.36
C LEU A 336 2.40 3.60 15.18
N ASN A 337 2.19 3.12 13.96
CA ASN A 337 1.22 2.07 13.63
C ASN A 337 1.84 0.68 13.39
N ALA A 338 3.12 0.61 13.04
CA ALA A 338 3.84 -0.64 12.82
C ALA A 338 3.92 -1.50 14.09
N TYR A 339 3.96 -2.82 13.91
CA TYR A 339 4.00 -3.78 15.02
C TYR A 339 5.22 -3.58 15.95
N PRO A 340 5.03 -3.50 17.29
CA PRO A 340 3.76 -3.40 18.01
C PRO A 340 3.18 -1.97 17.95
N ALA A 341 1.93 -1.84 17.51
CA ALA A 341 1.30 -0.54 17.29
C ALA A 341 1.15 0.29 18.58
N LYS A 342 1.31 1.61 18.46
CA LYS A 342 0.98 2.61 19.50
C LYS A 342 -0.33 3.33 19.21
N ILE A 343 -0.75 3.35 17.95
CA ILE A 343 -2.03 3.84 17.46
C ILE A 343 -2.50 2.90 16.33
N TYR A 344 -3.76 2.49 16.38
CA TYR A 344 -4.38 1.71 15.32
C TYR A 344 -4.88 2.60 14.20
N LEU A 345 -4.94 2.04 12.98
CA LEU A 345 -5.50 2.74 11.83
C LEU A 345 -7.00 2.92 12.03
N GLY A 346 -7.72 1.84 12.40
CA GLY A 346 -9.13 1.92 12.81
C GLY A 346 -9.97 2.51 11.68
N GLY A 347 -10.79 3.51 11.99
CA GLY A 347 -11.56 4.22 10.98
C GLY A 347 -10.74 4.91 9.87
N GLY A 348 -9.41 5.01 10.02
CA GLY A 348 -8.50 5.43 8.96
C GLY A 348 -8.45 4.48 7.77
N ALA A 349 -8.84 3.20 7.93
CA ALA A 349 -8.90 2.23 6.84
C ALA A 349 -9.93 2.63 5.78
N PHE A 350 -11.07 3.19 6.21
CA PHE A 350 -12.09 3.69 5.28
C PHE A 350 -11.57 4.85 4.45
N LEU A 351 -10.91 5.81 5.11
CA LEU A 351 -10.32 6.95 4.45
C LEU A 351 -9.21 6.53 3.49
N LEU A 352 -8.38 5.57 3.87
CA LEU A 352 -7.33 5.02 3.01
C LEU A 352 -7.93 4.35 1.76
N GLY A 353 -8.94 3.48 1.92
CA GLY A 353 -9.63 2.84 0.81
C GLY A 353 -10.28 3.84 -0.13
N TYR A 354 -10.92 4.88 0.41
CA TYR A 354 -11.47 5.99 -0.35
C TYR A 354 -10.40 6.73 -1.16
N LEU A 355 -9.30 7.17 -0.53
CA LEU A 355 -8.25 7.92 -1.22
C LEU A 355 -7.59 7.07 -2.32
N LEU A 356 -7.30 5.80 -2.06
CA LEU A 356 -6.78 4.89 -3.09
C LEU A 356 -7.77 4.70 -4.25
N ALA A 357 -9.08 4.58 -3.95
CA ALA A 357 -10.10 4.45 -4.97
C ALA A 357 -10.15 5.69 -5.87
N VAL A 358 -10.25 6.88 -5.29
CA VAL A 358 -10.35 8.13 -6.07
C VAL A 358 -9.07 8.40 -6.87
N LEU A 359 -7.89 8.22 -6.27
CA LEU A 359 -6.61 8.42 -6.97
C LEU A 359 -6.38 7.41 -8.10
N SER A 360 -6.93 6.20 -7.97
CA SER A 360 -6.90 5.21 -9.06
C SER A 360 -7.73 5.62 -10.28
N ILE A 361 -8.79 6.42 -10.08
CA ILE A 361 -9.61 6.97 -11.17
C ILE A 361 -8.82 8.06 -11.90
N PHE A 362 -8.22 8.99 -11.13
CA PHE A 362 -7.46 10.12 -11.68
C PHE A 362 -6.22 9.72 -12.49
N SER A 363 -5.50 8.68 -12.06
CA SER A 363 -4.24 8.25 -12.70
C SER A 363 -4.42 7.63 -14.08
N GLY A 364 -5.65 7.50 -14.60
CA GLY A 364 -5.91 6.77 -15.85
C GLY A 364 -5.67 5.26 -15.73
N ALA A 365 -5.29 4.79 -14.53
CA ALA A 365 -5.08 3.40 -14.12
C ALA A 365 -6.42 2.67 -13.93
N LYS A 366 -7.38 2.97 -14.82
CA LYS A 366 -8.81 2.68 -14.73
C LYS A 366 -8.99 1.18 -14.61
N THR A 367 -9.28 0.73 -13.39
CA THR A 367 -9.53 -0.65 -12.93
C THR A 367 -8.37 -1.64 -13.02
N GLY A 368 -7.76 -1.92 -14.17
CA GLY A 368 -6.81 -3.06 -14.29
C GLY A 368 -5.54 -2.95 -13.42
N THR A 369 -4.92 -1.77 -13.38
CA THR A 369 -3.72 -1.52 -12.56
C THR A 369 -4.06 -1.53 -11.07
N ALA A 370 -5.12 -0.83 -10.66
CA ALA A 370 -5.57 -0.79 -9.27
C ALA A 370 -6.00 -2.17 -8.76
N ILE A 371 -6.74 -2.93 -9.58
CA ILE A 371 -7.11 -4.32 -9.28
C ILE A 371 -5.87 -5.19 -9.11
N LEU A 372 -4.85 -5.03 -9.96
CA LEU A 372 -3.63 -5.84 -9.83
C LEU A 372 -2.81 -5.46 -8.59
N ILE A 373 -2.65 -4.17 -8.30
CA ILE A 373 -1.97 -3.67 -7.09
C ILE A 373 -2.66 -4.22 -5.84
N LEU A 374 -3.99 -4.15 -5.79
CA LEU A 374 -4.80 -4.57 -4.65
C LEU A 374 -5.37 -5.98 -4.83
N ALA A 375 -4.77 -6.80 -5.70
CA ALA A 375 -5.35 -8.10 -6.07
C ALA A 375 -5.50 -9.00 -4.84
N ILE A 376 -4.50 -9.04 -3.95
CA ILE A 376 -4.58 -9.86 -2.73
C ILE A 376 -5.77 -9.45 -1.86
N PRO A 377 -5.89 -8.18 -1.39
CA PRO A 377 -7.05 -7.75 -0.62
C PRO A 377 -8.38 -8.00 -1.32
N ILE A 378 -8.49 -7.68 -2.61
CA ILE A 378 -9.73 -7.84 -3.38
C ILE A 378 -10.14 -9.31 -3.48
N ILE A 379 -9.18 -10.19 -3.80
CA ILE A 379 -9.44 -11.62 -3.96
C ILE A 379 -9.77 -12.25 -2.61
N ASP A 380 -9.04 -11.93 -1.54
CA ASP A 380 -9.33 -12.44 -0.19
C ASP A 380 -10.74 -12.04 0.25
N SER A 381 -11.08 -10.76 0.07
CA SER A 381 -12.42 -10.22 0.33
C SER A 381 -13.50 -11.00 -0.42
N PHE A 382 -13.30 -11.22 -1.72
CA PHE A 382 -14.23 -11.98 -2.55
C PHE A 382 -14.41 -13.43 -2.07
N LEU A 383 -13.32 -14.12 -1.74
CA LEU A 383 -13.37 -15.50 -1.22
C LEU A 383 -14.07 -15.59 0.14
N VAL A 384 -13.86 -14.60 1.00
CA VAL A 384 -14.51 -14.53 2.31
C VAL A 384 -16.01 -14.25 2.14
N ILE A 385 -16.41 -13.29 1.29
CA ILE A 385 -17.82 -13.01 0.99
C ILE A 385 -18.53 -14.27 0.47
N ILE A 386 -17.94 -14.99 -0.50
CA ILE A 386 -18.52 -16.24 -1.01
C ILE A 386 -18.70 -17.26 0.13
N SER A 387 -17.72 -17.38 1.02
CA SER A 387 -17.81 -18.30 2.16
C SER A 387 -18.93 -17.92 3.14
N ARG A 388 -19.21 -16.63 3.32
CA ARG A 388 -20.29 -16.11 4.16
C ARG A 388 -21.65 -16.38 3.54
N LEU A 389 -21.81 -16.06 2.26
CA LEU A 389 -23.04 -16.28 1.51
C LEU A 389 -23.42 -17.77 1.44
N ARG A 390 -22.45 -18.66 1.21
CA ARG A 390 -22.67 -20.12 1.25
C ARG A 390 -23.10 -20.64 2.62
N ALA A 391 -22.77 -19.90 3.69
CA ALA A 391 -23.17 -20.22 5.06
C ALA A 391 -24.44 -19.47 5.50
N GLY A 392 -25.14 -18.79 4.58
CA GLY A 392 -26.35 -18.00 4.88
C GLY A 392 -26.10 -16.76 5.75
N LYS A 393 -24.85 -16.29 5.84
CA LYS A 393 -24.47 -15.13 6.65
C LYS A 393 -24.36 -13.87 5.79
N SER A 394 -24.64 -12.71 6.39
CA SER A 394 -24.43 -11.42 5.75
C SER A 394 -22.94 -11.20 5.39
N PRO A 395 -22.62 -10.63 4.21
CA PRO A 395 -21.26 -10.27 3.82
C PRO A 395 -20.56 -9.30 4.78
N PHE A 396 -21.32 -8.50 5.53
CA PHE A 396 -20.82 -7.43 6.41
C PHE A 396 -20.53 -7.89 7.85
N VAL A 397 -20.69 -9.18 8.13
CA VAL A 397 -20.37 -9.72 9.46
C VAL A 397 -18.85 -9.89 9.59
N GLY A 398 -18.27 -9.27 10.62
CA GLY A 398 -16.85 -9.44 10.96
C GLY A 398 -16.52 -10.88 11.38
N ASP A 399 -15.43 -11.43 10.83
CA ASP A 399 -14.88 -12.74 11.22
C ASP A 399 -13.36 -12.78 11.01
N GLN A 400 -12.68 -13.80 11.55
CA GLN A 400 -11.23 -14.00 11.40
C GLN A 400 -10.90 -14.90 10.19
N LYS A 401 -11.67 -14.79 9.09
CA LYS A 401 -11.49 -15.66 7.91
C LYS A 401 -10.62 -15.07 6.81
N HIS A 402 -10.14 -13.84 6.97
CA HIS A 402 -9.22 -13.20 6.03
C HIS A 402 -7.84 -13.86 6.03
N LEU A 403 -7.10 -13.69 4.94
CA LEU A 403 -5.82 -14.36 4.68
C LEU A 403 -4.84 -14.22 5.85
N HIS A 404 -4.62 -13.00 6.35
CA HIS A 404 -3.69 -12.72 7.45
C HIS A 404 -4.07 -13.47 8.74
N HIS A 405 -5.37 -13.59 9.04
CA HIS A 405 -5.82 -14.37 10.20
C HIS A 405 -5.60 -15.87 10.01
N ARG A 406 -5.82 -16.41 8.80
CA ARG A 406 -5.53 -17.83 8.51
C ARG A 406 -4.03 -18.12 8.60
N LEU A 407 -3.19 -17.21 8.11
CA LEU A 407 -1.73 -17.33 8.22
C LEU A 407 -1.30 -17.32 9.69
N MET A 408 -1.93 -16.48 10.52
CA MET A 408 -1.69 -16.44 11.97
C MET A 408 -2.10 -17.75 12.65
N GLN A 409 -3.30 -18.28 12.36
CA GLN A 409 -3.77 -19.58 12.87
C GLN A 409 -2.87 -20.76 12.42
N ALA A 410 -2.28 -20.65 11.23
CA ALA A 410 -1.29 -21.59 10.71
C ALA A 410 0.08 -21.53 11.40
N GLY A 411 0.28 -20.60 12.35
CA GLY A 411 1.46 -20.46 13.20
C GLY A 411 2.49 -19.44 12.72
N ILE A 412 2.17 -18.59 11.74
CA ILE A 412 3.07 -17.53 11.27
C ILE A 412 2.95 -16.32 12.19
N SER A 413 4.08 -15.72 12.59
CA SER A 413 4.05 -14.57 13.49
C SER A 413 3.54 -13.31 12.79
N HIS A 414 2.82 -12.46 13.54
CA HIS A 414 2.26 -11.18 13.09
C HIS A 414 3.23 -10.36 12.20
N PRO A 415 4.45 -9.99 12.64
CA PRO A 415 5.37 -9.17 11.82
C PRO A 415 5.78 -9.85 10.51
N LYS A 416 5.85 -11.19 10.47
CA LYS A 416 6.19 -11.93 9.24
C LYS A 416 5.05 -11.87 8.24
N ILE A 417 3.80 -11.97 8.69
CA ILE A 417 2.62 -11.91 7.82
C ILE A 417 2.58 -10.54 7.14
N VAL A 418 2.75 -9.47 7.91
CA VAL A 418 2.78 -8.09 7.40
C VAL A 418 3.86 -7.94 6.34
N PHE A 419 5.09 -8.38 6.62
CA PHE A 419 6.20 -8.29 5.67
C PHE A 419 5.95 -9.10 4.38
N ILE A 420 5.43 -10.32 4.49
CA ILE A 420 5.11 -11.16 3.33
C ILE A 420 4.06 -10.48 2.46
N GLU A 421 2.98 -9.98 3.05
CA GLU A 421 1.92 -9.32 2.29
C GLU A 421 2.41 -8.02 1.64
N TRP A 422 3.23 -7.22 2.32
CA TRP A 422 3.90 -6.06 1.71
C TRP A 422 4.77 -6.47 0.51
N ALA A 423 5.59 -7.51 0.65
CA ALA A 423 6.47 -7.96 -0.42
C ALA A 423 5.69 -8.45 -1.65
N VAL A 424 4.61 -9.21 -1.44
CA VAL A 424 3.78 -9.68 -2.56
C VAL A 424 3.06 -8.51 -3.22
N VAL A 425 2.46 -7.60 -2.45
CA VAL A 425 1.80 -6.39 -3.01
C VAL A 425 2.80 -5.53 -3.78
N ALA A 426 4.04 -5.36 -3.29
CA ALA A 426 5.08 -4.64 -4.00
C ALA A 426 5.45 -5.31 -5.34
N ALA A 427 5.55 -6.63 -5.36
CA ALA A 427 5.79 -7.38 -6.61
C ALA A 427 4.63 -7.21 -7.60
N LEU A 428 3.38 -7.25 -7.12
CA LEU A 428 2.19 -7.03 -7.95
C LEU A 428 2.10 -5.59 -8.45
N ALA A 429 2.48 -4.61 -7.63
CA ALA A 429 2.55 -3.21 -8.03
C ALA A 429 3.59 -3.00 -9.14
N ALA A 430 4.79 -3.59 -9.01
CA ALA A 430 5.80 -3.55 -10.06
C ALA A 430 5.30 -4.22 -11.35
N ALA A 431 4.65 -5.38 -11.25
CA ALA A 431 4.03 -6.05 -12.39
C ALA A 431 2.94 -5.17 -13.03
N ALA A 432 2.12 -4.47 -12.23
CA ALA A 432 1.08 -3.58 -12.73
C ALA A 432 1.63 -2.35 -13.48
N ILE A 433 2.83 -1.90 -13.15
CA ILE A 433 3.51 -0.81 -13.87
C ILE A 433 4.06 -1.31 -15.21
N VAL A 434 4.66 -2.50 -15.23
CA VAL A 434 5.36 -3.05 -16.41
C VAL A 434 4.39 -3.68 -17.43
N LEU A 435 3.41 -4.45 -16.96
CA LEU A 435 2.52 -5.20 -17.83
C LEU A 435 1.55 -4.28 -18.57
N ARG A 436 1.14 -4.68 -19.78
CA ARG A 436 0.19 -3.94 -20.62
C ARG A 436 -0.89 -4.87 -21.17
N GLY A 437 -2.09 -4.32 -21.40
CA GLY A 437 -3.20 -5.02 -22.06
C GLY A 437 -3.55 -6.37 -21.41
N PRO A 438 -3.74 -7.46 -22.19
CA PRO A 438 -4.10 -8.79 -21.69
C PRO A 438 -3.20 -9.34 -20.58
N ALA A 439 -1.91 -9.01 -20.62
CA ALA A 439 -0.94 -9.56 -19.68
C ALA A 439 -1.26 -9.17 -18.23
N LYS A 440 -1.83 -7.97 -18.02
CA LYS A 440 -2.32 -7.52 -16.71
C LYS A 440 -3.43 -8.42 -16.18
N PHE A 441 -4.43 -8.70 -17.02
CA PHE A 441 -5.57 -9.53 -16.64
C PHE A 441 -5.18 -11.00 -16.44
N ALA A 442 -4.25 -11.51 -17.26
CA ALA A 442 -3.66 -12.83 -17.06
C ALA A 442 -2.94 -12.92 -15.70
N ALA A 443 -2.16 -11.89 -15.32
CA ALA A 443 -1.51 -11.83 -14.03
C ALA A 443 -2.53 -11.84 -12.87
N VAL A 444 -3.62 -11.06 -12.96
CA VAL A 444 -4.72 -11.12 -11.98
C VAL A 444 -5.29 -12.54 -11.88
N GLY A 445 -5.54 -13.21 -13.01
CA GLY A 445 -6.02 -14.59 -13.05
C GLY A 445 -5.06 -15.59 -12.38
N LEU A 446 -3.75 -15.46 -12.62
CA LEU A 446 -2.73 -16.28 -11.97
C LEU A 446 -2.68 -16.06 -10.46
N VAL A 447 -2.77 -14.80 -10.02
CA VAL A 447 -2.83 -14.47 -8.59
C VAL A 447 -4.09 -15.06 -7.95
N PHE A 448 -5.23 -15.00 -8.64
CA PHE A 448 -6.47 -15.62 -8.19
C PHE A 448 -6.35 -17.13 -8.01
N LEU A 449 -5.76 -17.83 -8.99
CA LEU A 449 -5.51 -19.27 -8.88
C LEU A 449 -4.54 -19.60 -7.73
N ALA A 450 -3.46 -18.83 -7.58
CA ALA A 450 -2.52 -18.99 -6.47
C ALA A 450 -3.21 -18.78 -5.12
N ALA A 451 -4.03 -17.74 -4.99
CA ALA A 451 -4.80 -17.45 -3.79
C ALA A 451 -5.78 -18.60 -3.46
N LEU A 452 -6.48 -19.17 -4.44
CA LEU A 452 -7.34 -20.34 -4.24
C LEU A 452 -6.56 -21.55 -3.71
N LEU A 453 -5.37 -21.83 -4.27
CA LEU A 453 -4.52 -22.93 -3.85
C LEU A 453 -4.01 -22.73 -2.41
N VAL A 454 -3.48 -21.55 -2.11
CA VAL A 454 -3.04 -21.18 -0.76
C VAL A 454 -4.19 -21.29 0.23
N ASN A 455 -5.35 -20.75 -0.13
CA ASN A 455 -6.53 -20.79 0.72
C ASN A 455 -6.98 -22.23 1.04
N ARG A 456 -6.97 -23.11 0.04
CA ARG A 456 -7.27 -24.54 0.20
C ARG A 456 -6.25 -25.23 1.12
N GLN A 457 -4.97 -24.92 0.98
CA GLN A 457 -3.91 -25.49 1.83
C GLN A 457 -4.04 -25.02 3.28
N LEU A 458 -4.32 -23.73 3.50
CA LEU A 458 -4.53 -23.16 4.83
C LEU A 458 -5.74 -23.79 5.51
N LEU A 459 -6.87 -23.94 4.81
CA LEU A 459 -8.06 -24.60 5.36
C LEU A 459 -7.78 -26.05 5.79
N ARG A 460 -6.98 -26.80 5.02
CA ARG A 460 -6.57 -28.16 5.41
C ARG A 460 -5.71 -28.17 6.67
N LYS A 461 -4.75 -27.25 6.79
CA LYS A 461 -3.81 -27.17 7.91
C LYS A 461 -4.48 -26.68 9.20
N VAL A 462 -5.44 -25.76 9.10
CA VAL A 462 -6.23 -25.28 10.25
C VAL A 462 -7.22 -26.37 10.67
N GLY A 463 -7.99 -26.95 9.73
CA GLY A 463 -8.95 -28.01 10.03
C GLY A 463 -8.33 -29.34 10.50
N SER A 464 -7.03 -29.58 10.28
CA SER A 464 -6.32 -30.73 10.86
C SER A 464 -5.94 -30.54 12.33
N LYS A 465 -5.81 -29.30 12.83
CA LYS A 465 -5.51 -29.03 14.24
C LYS A 465 -6.72 -29.28 15.14
N ASP A 466 -7.94 -29.08 14.64
CA ASP A 466 -9.18 -29.35 15.39
C ASP A 466 -9.55 -30.85 15.48
N ARG A 467 -8.74 -31.74 14.87
CA ARG A 467 -8.99 -33.20 14.84
C ARG A 467 -8.17 -34.01 15.86
N THR A 468 -7.53 -33.37 16.83
CA THR A 468 -6.93 -34.13 17.95
C THR A 468 -8.06 -34.80 18.75
N PRO A 469 -8.06 -36.15 18.89
CA PRO A 469 -9.09 -36.83 19.66
C PRO A 469 -9.07 -36.32 21.12
N PRO A 470 -10.24 -36.23 21.79
CA PRO A 470 -10.27 -35.92 23.21
C PRO A 470 -9.40 -36.94 23.95
N ALA A 471 -8.62 -36.45 24.92
CA ALA A 471 -7.80 -37.32 25.77
C ALA A 471 -8.69 -38.44 26.35
N PRO A 472 -8.21 -39.70 26.39
CA PRO A 472 -8.98 -40.77 27.01
C PRO A 472 -9.30 -40.36 28.44
N SER A 473 -10.59 -40.36 28.77
CA SER A 473 -11.07 -40.17 30.14
C SER A 473 -10.46 -41.26 31.01
N SER A 474 -9.52 -40.88 31.87
CA SER A 474 -8.99 -41.70 32.96
C SER A 474 -9.97 -41.76 34.12
#